data_AF-A0A3C0MBC4-F1
#
_entry.id   AF-A0A3C0MBC4-F1
#
_cell.length_a   1.000
_cell.length_b   1.000
_cell.length_c   1.000
_cell.angle_alpha   90.00
_cell.angle_beta   90.00
_cell.angle_gamma   90.00
#
_symmetry.space_group_name_H-M   'P 1'
#
loop_
_entity.id
_entity.type
_entity.pdbx_description
1 polymer ?
#
loop_
_entity_poly.entity_id
_entity_poly.type
_entity_poly.pdbx_seq_one_letter_code
_entity_poly.pdbx_strand_id
1 'polypeptide(L)' 'MNVHTRHIPSPEKLVGGFRRFGIEGPVYEIVAVGAAAADGDVFMTVKVVETGETLPYRFTHILNDPKEA' A
#
# COMPACT_ATOMS: atom_id res chain seq x y z
N MET A 1 -12.53 26.92 11.81
CA MET A 1 -11.80 25.66 12.01
C MET A 1 -11.59 25.03 10.65
N ASN A 2 -10.40 25.10 10.06
CA ASN A 2 -10.14 24.48 8.76
C ASN A 2 -9.81 23.01 8.97
N VAL A 3 -10.81 22.14 8.76
CA VAL A 3 -10.59 20.71 8.58
C VAL A 3 -9.94 20.50 7.23
N HIS A 4 -8.62 20.31 7.19
CA HIS A 4 -7.97 19.77 6.00
C HIS A 4 -8.46 18.33 5.81
N THR A 5 -9.37 18.15 4.87
CA THR A 5 -9.81 16.82 4.42
C THR A 5 -8.59 16.10 3.85
N ARG A 6 -8.02 15.13 4.57
CA ARG A 6 -7.01 14.24 3.98
C ARG A 6 -7.72 13.47 2.88
N HIS A 7 -7.39 13.80 1.63
CA HIS A 7 -7.87 13.05 0.48
C HIS A 7 -7.17 11.69 0.49
N ILE A 8 -7.85 10.68 1.05
CA ILE A 8 -7.41 9.28 0.95
C ILE A 8 -7.52 8.88 -0.53
N PRO A 9 -6.42 8.48 -1.19
CA PRO A 9 -6.49 8.03 -2.58
C PRO A 9 -7.35 6.76 -2.66
N SER A 10 -7.98 6.52 -3.81
CA SER A 10 -8.58 5.20 -4.03
C SER A 10 -7.46 4.15 -4.19
N PRO A 11 -7.68 2.89 -3.80
CA PRO A 11 -6.66 1.84 -3.88
C PRO A 11 -6.02 1.69 -5.27
N GLU A 12 -6.82 1.84 -6.33
CA GLU A 12 -6.37 1.72 -7.73
C GLU A 12 -5.32 2.77 -8.09
N LYS A 13 -5.37 3.95 -7.46
CA LYS A 13 -4.39 5.03 -7.71
C LYS A 13 -3.01 4.72 -7.15
N LEU A 14 -2.86 3.68 -6.32
CA LEU A 14 -1.56 3.28 -5.78
C LEU A 14 -0.89 2.17 -6.59
N VAL A 15 -1.61 1.50 -7.50
CA VAL A 15 -1.05 0.44 -8.35
C VAL A 15 0.06 1.01 -9.24
N GLY A 16 1.18 0.30 -9.34
CA GLY A 16 2.44 0.74 -9.96
C GLY A 16 3.30 1.64 -9.07
N GLY A 17 2.82 1.98 -7.86
CA GLY A 17 3.58 2.74 -6.88
C GLY A 17 4.51 1.85 -6.03
N PHE A 18 5.58 2.47 -5.52
CA PHE A 18 6.55 1.81 -4.66
C PHE A 18 6.50 2.35 -3.22
N ARG A 19 6.72 1.46 -2.27
CA ARG A 19 6.75 1.74 -0.83
C ARG A 19 7.83 0.87 -0.19
N ARG A 20 8.10 1.16 1.09
CA ARG A 20 8.99 0.36 1.93
C ARG A 20 8.23 -0.13 3.15
N PHE A 21 8.44 -1.38 3.55
CA PHE A 21 7.84 -1.89 4.78
C PHE A 21 8.45 -1.19 5.99
N GLY A 22 7.73 -0.21 6.55
CA GLY A 22 8.29 0.68 7.57
C GLY A 22 9.54 1.42 7.09
N ILE A 23 10.37 1.89 8.04
CA ILE A 23 11.56 2.71 7.75
C ILE A 23 12.72 1.87 7.20
N GLU A 24 12.88 0.63 7.70
CA GLU A 24 14.07 -0.19 7.45
C GLU A 24 13.80 -1.48 6.63
N GLY A 25 12.54 -1.77 6.31
CA GLY A 25 12.19 -2.99 5.59
C GLY A 25 12.51 -2.93 4.09
N PRO A 26 12.23 -4.01 3.34
CA PRO A 26 12.47 -4.06 1.91
C PRO A 26 11.48 -3.19 1.13
N VAL A 27 11.90 -2.78 -0.06
CA VAL A 27 11.03 -2.07 -1.01
C VAL A 27 10.05 -3.06 -1.65
N TYR A 28 8.82 -2.62 -1.84
CA TYR A 28 7.80 -3.37 -2.56
C TYR A 28 7.07 -2.49 -3.58
N GLU A 29 6.64 -3.14 -4.66
CA GLU A 29 5.73 -2.59 -5.67
C GLU A 29 4.29 -2.96 -5.32
N ILE A 30 3.36 -2.04 -5.51
CA ILE A 30 1.92 -2.30 -5.38
C ILE A 30 1.41 -2.74 -6.76
N VAL A 31 1.06 -4.01 -6.93
CA VAL A 31 0.83 -4.58 -8.27
C VAL A 31 -0.65 -4.75 -8.63
N ALA A 32 -1.54 -4.88 -7.64
CA ALA A 32 -2.98 -4.98 -7.90
C ALA A 32 -3.82 -4.64 -6.67
N VAL A 33 -5.09 -4.29 -6.92
CA VAL A 33 -6.14 -4.27 -5.88
C VAL A 33 -6.65 -5.70 -5.68
N GLY A 34 -6.72 -6.13 -4.43
CA GLY A 34 -7.21 -7.45 -4.02
C GLY A 34 -8.62 -7.40 -3.43
N ALA A 35 -8.93 -8.42 -2.64
CA ALA A 35 -10.25 -8.58 -2.04
C ALA A 35 -10.48 -7.62 -0.86
N ALA A 36 -11.76 -7.30 -0.60
CA ALA A 36 -12.16 -6.65 0.64
C ALA A 36 -11.85 -7.56 1.84
N ALA A 37 -11.39 -6.97 2.92
CA ALA A 37 -11.19 -7.63 4.19
C ALA A 37 -12.46 -7.56 5.05
N ALA A 38 -12.57 -8.47 6.02
CA ALA A 38 -13.75 -8.57 6.88
C ALA A 38 -13.99 -7.33 7.77
N ASP A 39 -12.95 -6.54 8.01
CA ASP A 39 -12.97 -5.32 8.82
C ASP A 39 -13.23 -4.03 8.00
N GLY A 40 -13.54 -4.17 6.71
CA GLY A 40 -13.79 -3.04 5.82
C GLY A 40 -12.54 -2.39 5.23
N ASP A 41 -11.35 -2.92 5.50
CA ASP A 41 -10.14 -2.58 4.74
C ASP A 41 -10.12 -3.33 3.39
N VAL A 42 -9.13 -3.05 2.56
CA VAL A 42 -8.88 -3.72 1.29
C VAL A 42 -7.49 -4.33 1.31
N PHE A 43 -7.36 -5.58 0.87
CA PHE A 43 -6.05 -6.13 0.56
C PHE A 43 -5.58 -5.61 -0.79
N MET A 44 -4.31 -5.22 -0.85
CA MET A 44 -3.56 -4.98 -2.08
C MET A 44 -2.62 -6.15 -2.30
N THR A 45 -2.34 -6.48 -3.54
CA THR A 45 -1.24 -7.39 -3.87
C THR A 45 0.03 -6.56 -4.00
N VAL A 46 1.07 -6.94 -3.25
CA VAL A 46 2.39 -6.29 -3.31
C VAL A 46 3.45 -7.29 -3.70
N LYS A 47 4.47 -6.83 -4.43
CA LYS A 47 5.64 -7.61 -4.83
C LYS A 47 6.88 -7.05 -4.16
N VAL A 48 7.56 -7.85 -3.34
CA VAL A 48 8.84 -7.47 -2.73
C VAL A 48 9.88 -7.39 -3.84
N VAL A 49 10.54 -6.23 -3.99
CA VAL A 49 11.46 -5.99 -5.10
C VAL A 49 12.69 -6.90 -5.03
N GLU A 50 13.22 -7.10 -3.84
CA GLU A 50 14.46 -7.86 -3.61
C GLU A 50 14.30 -9.36 -3.90
N THR A 51 13.14 -9.95 -3.56
CA THR A 51 12.91 -11.40 -3.68
C THR A 51 11.99 -11.77 -4.83
N GLY A 52 11.20 -10.84 -5.34
CA GLY A 52 10.13 -11.08 -6.30
C GLY A 52 8.89 -11.75 -5.72
N GLU A 53 8.87 -12.03 -4.41
CA GLU A 53 7.73 -12.64 -3.72
C GLU A 53 6.50 -11.72 -3.78
N THR A 54 5.33 -12.32 -3.99
CA THR A 54 4.05 -11.60 -4.03
C THR A 54 3.16 -12.03 -2.87
N LEU A 55 2.63 -11.05 -2.12
CA LEU A 55 1.78 -11.30 -0.96
C LEU A 55 0.64 -10.29 -0.85
N PRO A 56 -0.48 -10.65 -0.18
CA PRO A 56 -1.51 -9.69 0.19
C PRO A 56 -1.01 -8.77 1.31
N TYR A 57 -1.31 -7.47 1.20
CA TYR A 57 -0.94 -6.47 2.19
C TYR A 57 -2.05 -5.43 2.38
N ARG A 58 -2.21 -4.92 3.61
CA ARG A 58 -3.33 -4.05 3.98
C ARG A 58 -3.19 -2.67 3.33
N PHE A 59 -4.25 -2.17 2.69
CA PHE A 59 -4.26 -0.84 2.10
C PHE A 59 -3.98 0.25 3.15
N THR A 60 -4.54 0.13 4.35
CA THR A 60 -4.25 1.04 5.46
C THR A 60 -2.77 1.06 5.86
N HIS A 61 -2.08 -0.08 5.81
CA HIS A 61 -0.65 -0.14 6.09
C HIS A 61 0.17 0.54 4.99
N ILE A 62 -0.19 0.32 3.72
CA ILE A 62 0.45 0.97 2.55
C ILE A 62 0.36 2.50 2.62
N LEU A 63 -0.74 3.04 3.15
CA LEU A 63 -0.90 4.48 3.33
C LEU A 63 0.02 5.07 4.42
N ASN A 64 0.44 4.24 5.38
CA ASN A 64 1.32 4.63 6.48
C ASN A 64 2.80 4.39 6.15
N ASP A 65 3.09 3.47 5.24
CA ASP A 65 4.44 3.19 4.79
C ASP A 65 5.05 4.35 4.01
N PRO A 66 6.35 4.64 4.20
CA PRO A 66 7.02 5.70 3.47
C PRO A 66 7.03 5.42 1.97
N LYS A 67 6.93 6.50 1.19
CA LYS A 67 7.13 6.45 -0.25
C LYS A 67 8.61 6.20 -0.53
N GLU A 68 8.88 5.24 -1.41
CA GLU A 68 10.21 5.11 -2.00
C GLU A 68 10.36 6.14 -3.12
N ALA A 69 11.53 6.76 -3.22
CA ALA A 69 11.83 7.85 -4.16
C ALA A 69 12.26 7.34 -5.54
#